data_AF-A0A287D0S0-F1
#
_entry.id   AF-A0A287D0S0-F1
#
_cell.length_a   1.000
_cell.length_b   1.000
_cell.length_c   1.000
_cell.angle_alpha   90.00
_cell.angle_beta   90.00
_cell.angle_gamma   90.00
#
_symmetry.space_group_name_H-M   'P 1'
#
loop_
_entity.id
_entity.type
_entity.pdbx_description
1 polymer ?
#
loop_
_entity_poly.entity_id
_entity_poly.type
_entity_poly.pdbx_seq_one_letter_code
_entity_poly.pdbx_strand_id
1 'polypeptide(L)' 'METELLLRKVSALQACVRGFLVRRQFQSLRAEYEAIVQEIEGDLGSLQWTAGR' A
#
# COMPACT_ATOMS: atom_id res chain seq x y z
N MET A 1 21.19 0.49 -27.79
CA MET A 1 19.80 0.84 -28.19
C MET A 1 18.78 -0.14 -27.61
N GLU A 2 18.78 -1.42 -27.97
CA GLU A 2 17.75 -2.39 -27.52
C GLU A 2 17.84 -2.77 -26.04
N THR A 3 19.05 -3.01 -25.53
CA THR A 3 19.28 -3.33 -24.11
C THR A 3 18.81 -2.22 -23.18
N GLU A 4 19.02 -0.96 -23.56
CA GLU A 4 18.61 0.19 -22.77
C GLU A 4 17.09 0.35 -22.74
N LEU A 5 16.42 0.13 -23.88
CA LEU A 5 14.95 0.11 -23.94
C LEU A 5 14.37 -1.02 -23.08
N LEU A 6 14.99 -2.20 -23.10
CA LEU A 6 14.59 -3.32 -22.25
C LEU A 6 14.75 -2.96 -20.76
N LEU A 7 15.89 -2.38 -20.37
CA LEU A 7 16.13 -1.95 -18.99
C LEU A 7 15.12 -0.90 -18.51
N ARG A 8 14.74 0.06 -19.36
CA ARG A 8 13.69 1.05 -19.04
C ARG A 8 12.33 0.40 -18.85
N LYS A 9 11.94 -0.53 -19.72
CA LYS A 9 10.67 -1.28 -19.60
C LYS A 9 10.63 -2.14 -18.34
N VAL A 10 11.71 -2.86 -18.05
CA VAL A 10 11.83 -3.67 -16.84
C VAL A 10 11.79 -2.79 -15.60
N SER A 11 12.50 -1.66 -15.59
CA SER A 11 12.46 -0.70 -14.48
C SER A 11 11.05 -0.17 -14.22
N ALA A 12 10.31 0.19 -15.27
CA ALA A 12 8.92 0.63 -15.16
C ALA A 12 8.02 -0.47 -14.58
N LEU A 13 8.13 -1.70 -15.09
CA LEU A 13 7.39 -2.85 -14.57
C LEU A 13 7.69 -3.09 -13.09
N GLN A 14 8.97 -3.09 -12.71
CA GLN A 14 9.37 -3.28 -11.33
C GLN A 14 8.85 -2.16 -10.42
N ALA A 15 8.84 -0.90 -10.87
CA ALA A 15 8.26 0.21 -10.12
C ALA A 15 6.75 0.02 -9.90
N CYS A 16 6.02 -0.41 -10.92
CA CYS A 16 4.59 -0.73 -10.81
C CYS A 16 4.34 -1.87 -9.81
N VAL A 17 5.13 -2.95 -9.89
CA VAL A 17 5.01 -4.10 -8.98
C VAL A 17 5.33 -3.70 -7.54
N ARG A 18 6.43 -2.98 -7.30
CA ARG A 18 6.80 -2.48 -5.96
C ARG A 18 5.69 -1.60 -5.38
N GLY A 19 5.16 -0.67 -6.17
CA GLY A 19 4.06 0.18 -5.75
C GLY A 19 2.77 -0.60 -5.43
N PHE A 20 2.44 -1.61 -6.24
CA PHE A 20 1.29 -2.48 -5.98
C PHE A 20 1.45 -3.26 -4.67
N LEU A 21 2.61 -3.89 -4.46
CA LEU A 21 2.87 -4.67 -3.26
C LEU A 21 2.79 -3.82 -1.99
N VAL A 22 3.37 -2.61 -2.00
CA VAL A 22 3.29 -1.68 -0.87
C VAL A 22 1.85 -1.26 -0.61
N ARG A 23 1.08 -0.84 -1.63
CA ARG A 23 -0.33 -0.47 -1.45
C ARG A 23 -1.16 -1.62 -0.86
N ARG A 24 -0.93 -2.85 -1.32
CA ARG A 24 -1.59 -4.04 -0.79
C ARG A 24 -1.23 -4.30 0.69
N GLN A 25 0.04 -4.21 1.04
CA GLN A 25 0.51 -4.35 2.42
C GLN A 25 -0.13 -3.30 3.34
N PHE A 26 -0.16 -2.03 2.92
CA PHE A 26 -0.78 -0.95 3.69
C PHE A 26 -2.30 -1.13 3.84
N GLN A 27 -2.99 -1.62 2.81
CA GLN A 27 -4.41 -1.94 2.91
C GLN A 27 -4.66 -3.07 3.92
N SER A 28 -3.85 -4.13 3.91
CA SER A 28 -3.94 -5.22 4.87
C SER A 28 -3.70 -4.74 6.30
N LEU A 29 -2.63 -3.97 6.50
CA LEU A 29 -2.27 -3.41 7.81
C LEU A 29 -3.36 -2.48 8.34
N ARG A 30 -3.94 -1.65 7.46
CA ARG A 30 -5.06 -0.78 7.82
C ARG A 30 -6.30 -1.57 8.25
N ALA A 31 -6.65 -2.62 7.51
CA ALA A 31 -7.77 -3.48 7.88
C ALA A 31 -7.54 -4.20 9.22
N GLU A 32 -6.31 -4.66 9.48
CA GLU A 32 -5.94 -5.28 10.76
C GLU A 32 -6.03 -4.27 11.91
N TYR A 33 -5.55 -3.05 11.70
CA TYR A 33 -5.65 -1.99 12.70
C TYR A 33 -7.11 -1.61 12.99
N GLU A 34 -7.93 -1.45 11.96
CA GLU A 34 -9.37 -1.19 12.09
C GLU A 34 -10.06 -2.32 12.87
N ALA A 35 -9.70 -3.59 12.62
CA ALA A 35 -10.24 -4.72 13.39
C ALA A 35 -9.88 -4.65 14.88
N ILE A 36 -8.64 -4.29 15.22
CA ILE A 36 -8.19 -4.12 16.61
C ILE A 36 -8.93 -2.97 17.29
N VAL A 37 -9.07 -1.82 16.64
CA VAL A 37 -9.81 -0.68 17.20
C VAL A 37 -11.27 -1.06 17.44
N GLN A 38 -11.90 -1.72 16.47
CA GLN A 38 -13.28 -2.19 16.60
C GLN A 38 -13.45 -3.19 17.76
N GLU A 39 -12.46 -4.05 18.02
CA GLU A 39 -12.48 -5.00 19.16
C GLU A 39 -12.37 -4.28 20.52
N ILE A 40 -11.53 -3.24 20.61
CA ILE A 40 -11.25 -2.54 21.86
C ILE A 40 -12.30 -1.47 22.16
N GLU A 41 -12.64 -0.64 21.17
CA GLU A 41 -13.49 0.55 21.32
C GLU A 41 -14.95 0.26 20.98
N GLY A 42 -15.25 -0.79 20.21
CA GLY A 42 -16.61 -1.13 19.80
C GLY A 42 -17.13 -0.31 18.61
N ASP A 43 -16.36 0.66 18.11
CA ASP A 43 -16.64 1.40 16.88
C ASP A 43 -15.35 1.95 16.22
N LEU A 44 -15.48 2.57 15.04
CA LEU A 44 -14.39 3.22 14.30
C LEU A 44 -14.55 4.75 14.21
N GLY A 45 -15.50 5.35 14.93
CA GLY A 45 -15.88 6.75 14.81
C GLY A 45 -14.80 7.73 15.28
N SER A 46 -13.94 7.29 16.20
CA SER A 46 -12.76 8.03 16.67
C SER A 46 -11.57 7.96 15.68
N LEU A 47 -11.55 6.96 14.79
CA LEU A 47 -10.41 6.65 13.94
C LEU A 47 -10.35 7.53 12.69
N GLN A 48 -9.26 8.28 12.54
CA GLN A 48 -9.01 9.12 11.37
C GLN A 48 -7.68 8.79 10.70
N TRP A 49 -7.76 8.47 9.40
CA TRP A 49 -6.59 8.24 8.57
C TRP A 49 -6.17 9.51 7.86
N THR A 50 -4.89 9.85 7.93
CA THR A 50 -4.31 10.94 7.14
C THR A 50 -3.69 10.39 5.86
N ALA A 51 -3.81 11.11 4.75
CA ALA A 51 -3.04 10.80 3.55
C ALA A 51 -1.57 11.12 3.85
N GLY A 52 -0.73 10.08 3.95
CA GLY A 52 0.72 10.25 4.07
C GLY A 52 1.22 11.22 2.99
N ARG A 53 2.12 12.12 3.39
CA ARG A 53 2.62 13.21 2.55
C ARG A 53 3.49 12.71 1.39
#